data_AF-A0A4Q8LYY3-F1
#
_entry.id   AF-A0A4Q8LYY3-F1
#
_cell.length_a   1.000
_cell.length_b   1.000
_cell.length_c   1.000
_cell.angle_alpha   90.00
_cell.angle_beta   90.00
_cell.angle_gamma   90.00
#
_symmetry.space_group_name_H-M   'P 1'
#
loop_
_entity.id
_entity.type
_entity.pdbx_description
1 polymer ?
#
loop_
_entity_poly.entity_id
_entity_poly.type
_entity_poly.pdbx_seq_one_letter_code
_entity_poly.pdbx_strand_id
1 'polypeptide(L)'
;MSAFFVGQRVKKVRGMVTGLTGVIAEFDHSDSRSVGITSDIAGVGINARGEPVRFSPGRVVWCRASELEPIVPEGHKPGSFATHRELMDSLEGAPA
;
A
#
# COMPACT_ATOMS: atom_id res chain seq x y z
N MET A 1 5.37 -7.34 -13.11
CA MET A 1 5.80 -7.32 -11.69
C MET A 1 5.56 -5.91 -11.20
N SER A 2 4.74 -5.70 -10.16
CA SER A 2 4.47 -4.35 -9.63
C SER A 2 5.57 -3.99 -8.65
N ALA A 3 6.27 -2.88 -8.89
CA ALA A 3 7.25 -2.34 -7.96
C ALA A 3 6.52 -1.52 -6.88
N PHE A 4 6.97 -1.68 -5.63
CA PHE A 4 6.45 -0.93 -4.49
C PHE A 4 7.51 0.04 -3.95
N PHE A 5 7.08 1.09 -3.27
CA PHE A 5 7.98 2.03 -2.58
C PHE A 5 7.40 2.45 -1.22
N VAL A 6 8.27 2.88 -0.29
CA VAL A 6 7.85 3.40 1.02
C VAL A 6 6.99 4.66 0.82
N GLY A 7 5.88 4.75 1.53
CA GLY A 7 4.89 5.82 1.39
C GLY A 7 3.75 5.49 0.43
N GLN A 8 3.85 4.40 -0.35
CA GLN A 8 2.78 4.00 -1.26
C GLN A 8 1.57 3.45 -0.52
N ARG A 9 0.37 3.96 -0.85
CA ARG A 9 -0.89 3.35 -0.39
C ARG A 9 -1.15 2.03 -1.09
N VAL A 10 -1.50 1.02 -0.32
CA VAL A 10 -1.77 -0.33 -0.80
C VAL A 10 -3.00 -0.91 -0.12
N LYS A 11 -3.60 -1.90 -0.79
CA LYS A 11 -4.64 -2.77 -0.26
C LYS A 11 -4.13 -4.20 -0.29
N LYS A 12 -4.33 -4.92 0.81
CA LYS A 12 -4.12 -6.36 0.86
C LYS A 12 -5.32 -7.09 0.24
N VAL A 13 -5.08 -7.79 -0.85
CA VAL A 13 -6.12 -8.43 -1.66
C VAL A 13 -6.06 -9.95 -1.63
N ARG A 14 -4.97 -10.53 -1.09
CA ARG A 14 -4.79 -11.99 -0.90
C ARG A 14 -4.20 -12.29 0.47
N GLY A 15 -4.10 -13.58 0.81
CA GLY A 15 -3.53 -14.08 2.05
C GLY A 15 -4.58 -14.36 3.13
N MET A 16 -4.11 -14.57 4.36
CA MET A 16 -4.93 -15.04 5.48
C MET A 16 -5.99 -14.03 5.93
N VAL A 17 -5.69 -12.74 5.77
CA VAL A 17 -6.61 -11.63 6.04
C VAL A 17 -6.51 -10.64 4.88
N THR A 18 -7.64 -10.30 4.28
CA THR A 18 -7.75 -9.36 3.15
C THR A 18 -8.50 -8.11 3.56
N GLY A 19 -8.46 -7.05 2.73
CA GLY A 19 -9.19 -5.80 2.97
C GLY A 19 -8.44 -4.79 3.84
N LEU A 20 -7.29 -5.16 4.41
CA LEU A 20 -6.38 -4.19 5.05
C LEU A 20 -5.92 -3.15 4.02
N THR A 21 -6.14 -1.89 4.31
CA THR A 21 -5.56 -0.76 3.58
C THR A 21 -4.53 -0.09 4.47
N GLY A 22 -3.48 0.45 3.88
CA GLY A 22 -2.44 1.13 4.63
C GLY A 22 -1.36 1.69 3.71
N VAL A 23 -0.24 2.04 4.32
CA VAL A 23 0.92 2.61 3.64
C VAL A 23 2.12 1.68 3.85
N ILE A 24 2.91 1.46 2.80
CA ILE A 24 4.18 0.75 2.93
C ILE A 24 5.12 1.59 3.78
N ALA A 25 5.54 1.07 4.93
CA ALA A 25 6.44 1.76 5.83
C ALA A 25 7.89 1.29 5.66
N GLU A 26 8.10 0.00 5.43
CA GLU A 26 9.43 -0.58 5.34
C GLU A 26 9.44 -1.89 4.54
N PHE A 27 10.63 -2.26 4.06
CA PHE A 27 10.91 -3.52 3.40
C PHE A 27 11.76 -4.40 4.32
N ASP A 28 11.51 -5.70 4.33
CA ASP A 28 12.37 -6.63 5.06
C ASP A 28 13.70 -6.79 4.31
N HIS A 29 14.82 -6.39 4.93
CA HIS A 29 16.14 -6.52 4.34
C HIS A 29 16.62 -7.98 4.22
N SER A 30 16.02 -8.90 4.99
CA SER A 30 16.32 -10.33 4.96
C SER A 30 15.42 -11.11 4.00
N ASP A 31 14.26 -10.56 3.64
CA ASP A 31 13.30 -11.15 2.71
C ASP A 31 12.71 -10.09 1.76
N SER A 32 13.23 -10.05 0.53
CA SER A 32 12.78 -9.12 -0.51
C SER A 32 11.31 -9.31 -0.94
N ARG A 33 10.64 -10.36 -0.45
CA ARG A 33 9.22 -10.61 -0.71
C ARG A 33 8.31 -10.03 0.36
N SER A 34 8.86 -9.62 1.50
CA SER A 34 8.08 -9.16 2.65
C SER A 34 8.12 -7.64 2.78
N VAL A 35 6.95 -7.08 3.07
CA VAL A 35 6.71 -5.63 3.19
C VAL A 35 5.94 -5.35 4.48
N GLY A 36 6.39 -4.35 5.22
CA GLY A 36 5.73 -3.80 6.39
C GLY A 36 4.72 -2.74 5.97
N ILE A 37 3.46 -2.96 6.32
CA ILE A 37 2.37 -1.99 6.09
C ILE A 37 1.94 -1.42 7.43
N THR A 38 1.82 -0.11 7.51
CA THR A 38 1.18 0.56 8.64
C THR A 38 -0.20 1.05 8.22
N SER A 39 -1.21 0.69 8.99
CA SER A 39 -2.55 1.27 8.82
C SER A 39 -2.57 2.65 9.45
N ASP A 40 -2.96 3.66 8.67
CA ASP A 40 -3.19 5.03 9.13
C ASP A 40 -4.54 5.17 9.86
N ILE A 41 -5.48 4.29 9.55
CA ILE A 41 -6.81 4.22 10.15
C ILE A 41 -7.06 2.87 10.84
N ALA A 42 -7.96 2.82 11.82
CA ALA A 42 -8.47 1.53 12.27
C ALA A 42 -9.25 0.87 11.13
N GLY A 43 -8.94 -0.38 10.84
CA GLY A 43 -9.50 -1.11 9.69
C GLY A 43 -10.15 -2.42 10.11
N VAL A 44 -11.04 -2.95 9.26
CA VAL A 44 -11.56 -4.31 9.38
C VAL A 44 -11.25 -5.04 8.09
N GLY A 45 -10.46 -6.11 8.20
CA GLY A 45 -10.28 -7.07 7.13
C GLY A 45 -11.17 -8.29 7.32
N ILE A 46 -11.10 -9.21 6.38
CA ILE A 46 -11.84 -10.47 6.39
C ILE A 46 -10.86 -11.62 6.32
N ASN A 47 -11.01 -12.60 7.21
CA ASN A 47 -10.18 -13.81 7.18
C ASN A 47 -10.73 -14.86 6.19
N ALA A 48 -10.03 -15.98 6.04
CA ALA A 48 -10.46 -17.08 5.16
C ALA A 48 -11.83 -17.71 5.53
N ARG A 49 -12.34 -17.48 6.74
CA ARG A 49 -13.67 -17.94 7.20
C ARG A 49 -14.77 -16.90 6.99
N GLY A 50 -14.45 -15.73 6.43
CA GLY A 50 -15.40 -14.63 6.29
C GLY A 50 -15.57 -13.80 7.57
N GLU A 51 -14.78 -14.06 8.61
CA GLU A 51 -14.92 -13.36 9.90
C GLU A 51 -14.12 -12.04 9.88
N PRO A 52 -14.67 -10.98 10.50
CA PRO A 52 -14.00 -9.69 10.57
C PRO A 52 -12.78 -9.72 11.50
N VAL A 53 -11.65 -9.23 11.02
CA VAL A 53 -10.41 -9.06 11.78
C VAL A 53 -10.11 -7.57 11.90
N ARG A 54 -10.02 -7.07 13.13
CA ARG A 54 -9.76 -5.65 13.40
C ARG A 54 -8.26 -5.36 13.40
N PHE A 55 -7.90 -4.25 12.77
CA PHE A 55 -6.54 -3.72 12.75
C PHE A 55 -6.48 -2.41 13.53
N SER A 56 -5.49 -2.30 14.41
CA SER A 56 -5.19 -1.05 15.11
C SER A 56 -4.28 -0.18 14.25
N PRO A 57 -4.52 1.14 14.21
CA PRO A 57 -3.61 2.07 13.54
C PRO A 57 -2.23 2.04 14.21
N GLY A 58 -1.20 2.39 13.44
CA GLY A 58 0.18 2.53 13.95
C GLY A 58 0.93 1.21 14.21
N ARG A 59 0.29 0.04 14.03
CA ARG A 59 1.01 -1.25 14.05
C ARG A 59 1.49 -1.61 12.65
N VAL A 60 2.75 -2.03 12.57
CA VAL A 60 3.31 -2.63 11.35
C VAL A 60 2.78 -4.05 11.20
N VAL A 61 2.19 -4.33 10.05
CA VAL A 61 1.73 -5.65 9.65
C VAL A 61 2.60 -6.12 8.49
N TRP A 62 3.30 -7.23 8.71
CA TRP A 62 4.14 -7.85 7.69
C TRP A 62 3.30 -8.75 6.77
N CYS A 63 3.52 -8.63 5.47
CA CYS A 63 2.86 -9.44 4.47
C CYS A 63 3.72 -9.56 3.21
N ARG A 64 3.34 -10.48 2.30
CA ARG A 64 4.06 -10.63 1.04
C ARG A 64 3.65 -9.55 0.05
N ALA A 65 4.62 -9.01 -0.68
CA ALA A 65 4.38 -8.04 -1.76
C ALA A 65 3.37 -8.56 -2.80
N SER A 66 3.37 -9.88 -3.07
CA SER A 66 2.42 -10.54 -3.98
C SER A 66 0.96 -10.56 -3.47
N GLU A 67 0.72 -10.22 -2.20
CA GLU A 67 -0.61 -10.15 -1.60
C GLU A 67 -1.23 -8.75 -1.72
N LEU A 68 -0.50 -7.79 -2.29
CA LEU A 68 -0.84 -6.38 -2.28
C LEU A 68 -1.16 -5.88 -3.68
N GLU A 69 -2.07 -4.90 -3.72
CA GLU A 69 -2.32 -4.07 -4.87
C GLU A 69 -2.16 -2.61 -4.49
N PRO A 70 -1.52 -1.78 -5.33
CA PRO A 70 -1.46 -0.36 -5.08
C PRO A 70 -2.84 0.27 -5.18
N ILE A 71 -3.17 1.15 -4.24
CA ILE A 71 -4.36 1.99 -4.35
C ILE A 71 -3.98 3.15 -5.27
N VAL A 72 -4.47 3.09 -6.50
CA VAL A 72 -4.25 4.13 -7.50
C VAL A 72 -5.39 5.15 -7.38
N PRO A 73 -5.10 6.45 -7.19
CA PRO A 73 -6.13 7.49 -7.18
C PRO A 73 -6.94 7.46 -8.48
N GLU A 74 -8.22 7.82 -8.36
CA GLU A 74 -9.14 7.85 -9.50
C GLU A 74 -8.58 8.75 -10.62
N GLY A 75 -8.66 8.29 -11.87
CA GLY A 75 -8.08 8.97 -13.04
C GLY A 75 -6.62 8.60 -13.37
N HIS A 76 -5.92 7.84 -12.52
CA HIS A 76 -4.57 7.37 -12.80
C HIS A 76 -4.56 5.89 -13.25
N LYS A 77 -3.74 5.56 -14.26
CA LYS A 77 -3.54 4.16 -14.68
C LYS A 77 -2.54 3.45 -13.76
N PRO A 78 -2.74 2.16 -13.41
CA PRO A 78 -1.72 1.34 -12.77
C PRO A 78 -0.42 1.33 -13.60
N GLY A 79 0.69 1.74 -12.99
CA GLY A 79 1.98 1.92 -13.69
C GLY A 79 2.28 3.35 -14.15
N SER A 80 1.33 4.27 -14.00
CA SER A 80 1.48 5.70 -14.29
C SER A 80 1.85 6.51 -13.04
N PHE A 81 2.65 5.93 -12.15
CA PHE A 81 3.18 6.69 -11.01
C PHE A 81 4.14 7.72 -11.59
N ALA A 82 3.77 8.99 -11.46
CA ALA A 82 4.65 10.09 -11.77
C ALA A 82 5.97 9.86 -11.04
N THR A 83 7.04 9.67 -11.80
CA THR A 83 8.40 9.70 -11.29
C THR A 83 8.61 10.98 -10.49
N HIS A 84 9.54 11.00 -9.53
CA HIS A 84 9.83 12.19 -8.72
C HIS A 84 9.99 13.47 -9.58
N ARG A 85 10.51 13.32 -10.80
CA ARG A 85 10.62 14.37 -11.81
C ARG A 85 9.25 14.89 -12.30
N GLU A 86 8.33 14.00 -12.66
CA GLU A 86 6.99 14.37 -13.12
C GLU A 86 6.14 15.04 -12.03
N LEU A 87 6.39 14.72 -10.76
CA LEU A 87 5.77 15.41 -9.62
C LEU A 87 6.32 16.83 -9.42
N MET A 88 7.63 17.04 -9.63
CA MET A 88 8.26 18.37 -9.54
C MET A 88 7.81 19.26 -10.71
N ASP A 89 7.78 18.73 -11.94
CA ASP A 89 7.35 19.47 -13.14
C ASP A 89 5.87 19.91 -13.04
N SER A 90 5.04 19.14 -12.33
CA SER A 90 3.62 19.47 -12.11
C SER A 90 3.40 20.57 -11.05
N LEU A 91 4.37 20.78 -10.14
CA LEU A 91 4.33 21.84 -9.14
C LEU A 91 4.82 23.19 -9.69
N GLU A 92 5.75 23.17 -10.65
CA GLU A 92 6.23 24.40 -11.31
C GLU A 92 5.22 24.99 -12.32
N GLY A 93 4.21 24.21 -12.73
CA GLY A 93 3.17 24.62 -13.68
C GLY A 93 1.87 25.17 -13.07
N ALA A 94 1.72 25.20 -11.74
CA ALA A 94 0.52 25.73 -11.10
C ALA A 94 0.58 27.28 -11.06
N PRO A 95 -0.43 28.00 -11.59
CA PRO A 95 -0.43 29.47 -11.51
C PRO A 95 -0.49 29.92 -10.04
N ALA A 96 0.33 30.92 -9.72
CA ALA A 96 0.50 31.51 -8.39
C ALA A 96 -0.78 32.13 -7.81
#